data_AF-A5CZX3-F1
#
_entry.id   AF-A5CZX3-F1
#
_cell.length_a   1.000
_cell.length_b   1.000
_cell.length_c   1.000
_cell.angle_alpha   90.00
_cell.angle_beta   90.00
_cell.angle_gamma   90.00
#
_symmetry.space_group_name_H-M   'P 1'
#
loop_
_entity.id
_entity.type
_entity.pdbx_description
1 polymer ?
#
loop_
_entity_poly.entity_id
_entity_poly.type
_entity_poly.pdbx_seq_one_letter_code
_entity_poly.pdbx_strand_id
1 'polypeptide(L)'
;MPRVLVIHSYDPGYSWVGDVSKGINEVLGKKPLSVKYFYLDTRRHLDTGYMTNAGIAARNLVRKWKPGVIAAVDDEAQKLVDKYFGAEKNREDVMKD
;
A
#
# COMPACT_ATOMS: atom_id res chain seq x y z
N MET A 1 -16.01 5.58 9.88
CA MET A 1 -16.04 5.49 8.39
C MET A 1 -15.00 4.47 7.96
N PRO A 2 -15.36 3.44 7.16
CA PRO A 2 -14.40 2.47 6.66
C PRO A 2 -13.29 3.14 5.84
N ARG A 3 -12.07 2.60 5.93
CA ARG A 3 -10.86 3.19 5.35
C ARG A 3 -10.19 2.20 4.41
N VAL A 4 -9.93 2.64 3.18
CA VAL A 4 -9.20 1.89 2.16
C VAL A 4 -7.90 2.62 1.87
N LEU A 5 -6.76 1.95 2.06
CA LEU A 5 -5.46 2.47 1.69
C LEU A 5 -5.02 1.79 0.39
N VAL A 6 -4.90 2.57 -0.68
CA VAL A 6 -4.34 2.13 -1.96
C VAL A 6 -2.87 2.50 -1.99
N ILE A 7 -2.00 1.52 -2.22
CA ILE A 7 -0.56 1.72 -2.29
C ILE A 7 -0.08 1.32 -3.68
N HIS A 8 0.42 2.29 -4.44
CA HIS A 8 1.02 2.05 -5.74
C HIS A 8 2.52 1.87 -5.63
N SER A 9 3.07 0.93 -6.40
CA SER A 9 4.52 0.78 -6.57
C SER A 9 5.20 2.04 -7.10
N TYR A 10 4.52 2.82 -7.96
CA TYR A 10 5.10 3.96 -8.66
C TYR A 10 4.28 5.24 -8.49
N ASP A 11 4.89 6.33 -8.89
CA ASP A 11 4.31 7.68 -8.86
C ASP A 11 3.16 7.91 -9.86
N PRO A 12 2.24 8.87 -9.60
CA PRO A 12 1.16 9.24 -10.51
C PRO A 12 1.53 9.62 -11.94
N GLY A 13 2.80 9.98 -12.21
CA GLY A 13 3.28 10.31 -13.56
C GLY A 13 3.27 9.15 -14.55
N TYR A 14 3.10 7.90 -14.08
CA TYR A 14 2.97 6.73 -14.94
C TYR A 14 1.50 6.48 -15.31
N SER A 15 1.22 6.27 -16.60
CA SER A 15 -0.16 6.20 -17.13
C SER A 15 -1.03 5.16 -16.41
N TRP A 16 -0.49 3.96 -16.15
CA TRP A 16 -1.22 2.88 -15.50
C TRP A 16 -1.58 3.18 -14.03
N VAL A 17 -0.81 4.04 -13.34
CA VAL A 17 -1.18 4.51 -11.99
C VAL A 17 -2.44 5.36 -12.08
N GLY A 18 -2.52 6.23 -13.10
CA GLY A 18 -3.71 7.03 -13.40
C GLY A 18 -4.93 6.18 -13.71
N ASP A 19 -4.79 5.21 -14.63
CA ASP A 19 -5.89 4.34 -15.06
C ASP A 19 -6.46 3.51 -13.91
N VAL A 20 -5.59 2.92 -13.08
CA VAL A 20 -6.02 2.15 -11.90
C VAL A 20 -6.68 3.07 -10.87
N SER A 21 -6.10 4.24 -10.58
CA SER A 21 -6.68 5.20 -9.63
C SER A 21 -8.06 5.69 -10.09
N LYS A 22 -8.22 5.90 -11.40
CA LYS A 22 -9.50 6.29 -12.01
C LYS A 22 -10.55 5.21 -11.78
N GLY A 23 -10.25 3.94 -12.12
CA GLY A 23 -11.20 2.83 -11.93
C GLY A 23 -11.60 2.64 -10.46
N ILE A 24 -10.64 2.75 -9.53
CA ILE A 24 -10.93 2.71 -8.09
C ILE A 24 -11.86 3.86 -7.69
N ASN A 25 -11.58 5.09 -8.14
CA ASN A 25 -12.39 6.26 -7.82
C ASN A 25 -13.81 6.19 -8.42
N GLU A 26 -13.98 5.63 -9.62
CA GLU A 26 -15.29 5.46 -10.25
C GLU A 26 -16.23 4.58 -9.41
N VAL A 27 -15.68 3.52 -8.78
CA VAL A 27 -16.45 2.58 -7.97
C VAL A 27 -16.56 3.03 -6.51
N LEU A 28 -15.44 3.40 -5.89
CA LEU A 28 -15.38 3.69 -4.45
C LEU A 28 -15.64 5.15 -4.10
N GLY A 29 -15.39 6.10 -5.01
CA GLY A 29 -15.54 7.53 -4.75
C GLY A 29 -16.97 7.98 -4.45
N LYS A 30 -17.96 7.16 -4.84
CA LYS A 30 -19.39 7.39 -4.55
C LYS A 30 -19.87 6.70 -3.28
N LYS A 31 -19.01 5.95 -2.60
CA LYS A 31 -19.36 5.18 -1.40
C LYS A 31 -18.98 5.97 -0.14
N PRO A 32 -19.63 5.73 1.01
CA PRO A 32 -19.28 6.37 2.29
C PRO A 32 -18.00 5.77 2.90
N LEU A 33 -16.91 5.84 2.14
CA LEU A 33 -15.59 5.32 2.46
C LEU A 33 -14.57 6.45 2.45
N SER A 34 -13.52 6.33 3.26
CA SER A 34 -12.34 7.17 3.12
C SER A 34 -11.29 6.39 2.33
N VAL A 35 -10.96 6.86 1.13
CA VAL A 35 -9.91 6.29 0.28
C VAL A 35 -8.67 7.19 0.37
N LYS A 36 -7.51 6.59 0.65
CA LYS A 36 -6.21 7.28 0.64
C LYS A 36 -5.28 6.56 -0.32
N TYR A 37 -4.51 7.35 -1.07
CA TYR A 37 -3.47 6.86 -1.97
C TYR A 37 -2.08 7.13 -1.36
N PHE A 38 -1.18 6.18 -1.54
CA PHE A 38 0.24 6.30 -1.21
C PHE A 38 1.07 5.76 -2.36
N TYR A 39 2.16 6.42 -2.69
CA TYR A 39 3.00 6.10 -3.84
C TYR A 39 4.41 5.79 -3.33
N LEU A 40 4.90 4.60 -3.63
CA LEU A 40 6.23 4.16 -3.22
C LEU A 40 7.35 4.75 -4.08
N ASP A 41 7.02 5.17 -5.31
CA ASP A 41 7.94 5.76 -6.30
C ASP A 41 9.23 4.94 -6.56
N THR A 42 9.09 3.61 -6.52
CA THR A 42 10.23 2.67 -6.62
C THR A 42 10.86 2.59 -8.02
N ARG A 43 10.16 3.02 -9.07
CA ARG A 43 10.70 2.94 -10.44
C ARG A 43 11.73 4.03 -10.75
N ARG A 44 11.69 5.16 -10.03
CA ARG A 44 12.69 6.22 -10.16
C ARG A 44 13.91 6.00 -9.26
N HIS A 45 13.78 5.11 -8.29
CA HIS A 45 14.74 4.91 -7.21
C HIS A 45 15.01 3.42 -7.00
N LEU A 46 16.03 2.90 -7.69
CA LEU A 46 16.41 1.49 -7.66
C LEU A 46 17.38 1.14 -6.53
N ASP A 47 17.78 2.11 -5.70
CA ASP A 47 18.69 1.83 -4.60
C ASP A 47 17.97 1.15 -3.42
N THR A 48 18.67 0.22 -2.80
CA THR A 48 18.11 -0.62 -1.72
C THR A 48 17.74 0.18 -0.47
N GLY A 49 18.44 1.30 -0.22
CA GLY A 49 18.15 2.20 0.88
C GLY A 49 16.79 2.89 0.72
N TYR A 50 16.52 3.39 -0.48
CA TYR A 50 15.24 3.97 -0.84
C TYR A 50 14.10 2.96 -0.72
N MET A 51 14.24 1.76 -1.31
CA MET A 51 13.20 0.73 -1.22
C MET A 51 12.87 0.37 0.23
N THR A 52 13.90 0.27 1.08
CA THR A 52 13.73 0.04 2.52
C THR A 52 12.94 1.16 3.17
N ASN A 53 13.31 2.42 2.92
CA ASN A 53 12.64 3.59 3.49
C ASN A 53 11.20 3.75 2.99
N ALA A 54 10.95 3.52 1.70
CA ALA A 54 9.62 3.56 1.11
C ALA A 54 8.70 2.52 1.75
N GLY A 55 9.20 1.28 1.92
CA GLY A 55 8.47 0.23 2.64
C GLY A 55 8.20 0.60 4.10
N ILE A 56 9.17 1.14 4.83
CA ILE A 56 8.99 1.63 6.20
C ILE A 56 7.90 2.71 6.27
N ALA A 57 7.95 3.69 5.35
CA ALA A 57 6.98 4.77 5.28
C ALA A 57 5.55 4.24 5.04
N ALA A 58 5.38 3.32 4.09
CA ALA A 58 4.09 2.69 3.82
C ALA A 58 3.55 1.94 5.05
N ARG A 59 4.37 1.13 5.72
CA ARG A 59 3.96 0.38 6.92
C ARG A 59 3.63 1.30 8.09
N ASN A 60 4.36 2.39 8.24
CA ASN A 60 4.06 3.41 9.25
C ASN A 60 2.73 4.12 8.95
N LEU A 61 2.42 4.37 7.68
CA LEU A 61 1.12 4.90 7.27
C LEU A 61 -0.01 3.93 7.61
N VAL A 62 0.17 2.63 7.33
CA VAL A 62 -0.79 1.59 7.73
C VAL A 62 -1.04 1.62 9.24
N ARG A 63 0.02 1.57 10.06
CA ARG A 63 -0.09 1.60 11.53
C ARG A 63 -0.78 2.86 12.06
N LYS A 64 -0.45 4.03 11.51
CA LYS A 64 -0.99 5.32 11.96
C LYS A 64 -2.42 5.54 11.51
N TRP A 65 -2.72 5.21 10.25
CA TRP A 65 -4.03 5.50 9.64
C TRP A 65 -5.05 4.39 9.88
N LYS A 66 -4.60 3.18 10.24
CA LYS A 66 -5.42 2.00 10.55
C LYS A 66 -6.50 1.75 9.49
N PRO A 67 -6.12 1.52 8.21
CA PRO A 67 -7.08 1.13 7.19
C PRO A 67 -7.72 -0.21 7.54
N GLY A 68 -8.99 -0.39 7.14
CA GLY A 68 -9.66 -1.70 7.23
C GLY A 68 -9.30 -2.61 6.04
N VAL A 69 -8.90 -2.01 4.91
CA VAL A 69 -8.45 -2.72 3.71
C VAL A 69 -7.22 -2.01 3.14
N ILE A 70 -6.22 -2.79 2.73
CA ILE A 70 -5.06 -2.33 1.97
C ILE A 70 -5.13 -2.94 0.57
N ALA A 71 -5.05 -2.10 -0.46
CA ALA A 71 -4.92 -2.52 -1.85
C ALA A 71 -3.48 -2.23 -2.31
N ALA A 72 -2.64 -3.27 -2.37
CA ALA A 72 -1.28 -3.16 -2.91
C ALA A 72 -1.32 -3.33 -4.44
N VAL A 73 -0.97 -2.28 -5.18
CA VAL A 73 -1.04 -2.25 -6.64
C VAL A 73 0.36 -2.41 -7.22
N ASP A 74 0.55 -3.49 -7.99
CA ASP A 74 1.80 -3.92 -8.64
C ASP A 74 2.82 -4.55 -7.65
N ASP A 75 3.93 -5.05 -8.19
CA ASP A 75 4.85 -5.96 -7.51
C ASP A 75 5.56 -5.35 -6.30
N GLU A 76 6.08 -4.12 -6.39
CA GLU A 76 6.83 -3.53 -5.29
C GLU A 76 5.95 -3.18 -4.09
N ALA A 77 4.70 -2.75 -4.33
CA ALA A 77 3.71 -2.59 -3.27
C ALA A 77 3.43 -3.91 -2.53
N GLN A 78 3.29 -5.02 -3.26
CA GLN A 78 3.09 -6.34 -2.65
C GLN A 78 4.33 -6.80 -1.87
N LYS A 79 5.54 -6.63 -2.44
CA LYS A 79 6.80 -7.04 -1.80
C LYS A 79 7.08 -6.25 -0.52
N LEU A 80 6.87 -4.94 -0.53
CA LEU A 80 7.28 -4.05 0.55
C LEU A 80 6.23 -3.89 1.66
N VAL A 81 4.96 -4.16 1.36
CA VAL A 81 3.84 -3.97 2.27
C VAL A 81 3.10 -5.26 2.59
N ASP A 82 2.66 -6.02 1.60
CA ASP A 82 1.76 -7.17 1.83
C ASP A 82 2.46 -8.30 2.58
N LYS A 83 3.70 -8.65 2.18
CA LYS A 83 4.53 -9.65 2.88
C LYS A 83 4.72 -9.33 4.36
N TYR A 84 4.74 -8.05 4.74
CA TYR A 84 4.95 -7.66 6.12
C TYR A 84 3.75 -8.01 7.01
N PHE A 85 2.52 -7.77 6.53
CA PHE A 85 1.31 -8.08 7.29
C PHE A 85 0.86 -9.54 7.15
N GLY A 86 1.19 -10.20 6.04
CA GLY A 86 1.07 -11.65 5.91
C GLY A 86 2.02 -12.42 6.84
N ALA A 87 3.24 -11.90 7.06
CA ALA A 87 4.23 -12.52 7.95
C ALA A 87 4.01 -12.20 9.44
N GLU A 88 3.43 -11.05 9.80
CA GLU A 88 3.08 -10.74 11.20
C GLU A 88 2.06 -11.74 11.76
N LYS A 89 1.08 -12.21 10.98
CA LYS A 89 0.19 -13.32 11.40
C LYS A 89 0.99 -14.56 11.79
N ASN A 90 1.96 -14.97 10.97
CA ASN A 90 2.78 -16.15 11.25
C ASN A 90 3.70 -15.98 12.46
N ARG A 91 4.08 -14.75 12.86
CA ARG A 91 4.92 -14.54 14.06
C ARG A 91 4.13 -14.54 15.35
N GLU A 92 2.91 -13.99 15.37
CA GLU A 92 2.02 -14.08 16.54
C GLU A 92 1.54 -15.53 16.78
N ASP A 93 1.40 -16.32 15.73
CA ASP A 93 1.05 -17.74 15.83
C ASP A 93 2.23 -18.60 16.34
N VAL A 94 3.49 -18.24 16.02
CA VAL A 94 4.69 -18.97 16.48
C VAL A 94 5.09 -18.64 17.92
N MET A 95 4.64 -17.51 18.47
CA MET A 95 4.94 -17.10 19.86
C MET A 95 3.86 -17.53 20.87
N LYS A 96 2.90 -18.37 20.46
CA LYS A 96 1.84 -18.90 21.31
C LYS A 96 2.04 -20.36 21.76
N ASP A 97 3.19 -20.96 21.42
CA ASP A 97 3.58 -22.32 21.81
C ASP A 97 4.63 -22.33 22.93
#